data_AF-A0A828RV48-F1
#
_entry.id   AF-A0A828RV48-F1
#
_cell.length_a   1.000
_cell.length_b   1.000
_cell.length_c   1.000
_cell.angle_alpha   90.00
_cell.angle_beta   90.00
_cell.angle_gamma   90.00
#
_symmetry.space_group_name_H-M   'P 1'
#
loop_
_entity.id
_entity.type
_entity.pdbx_description
1 polymer ?
#
loop_
_entity_poly.entity_id
_entity_poly.type
_entity_poly.pdbx_seq_one_letter_code
_entity_poly.pdbx_strand_id
1 'polypeptide(L)'
;MIYKLFNYLKSVSIESEEGIQTLTHEGKYYQNDHVCLEVQEVNHNEIQFKVVNADCEIKHIYVDFINPIENVKATLDDNGNLLPISDDDILQNQCYVYSDWGTYALGIENGYDKGVNFQVDPNEIHLSFDLNESKLPCYRLLFEKYLSVYKGSEIVNRFKHQLGY
;
A
#
# COMPACT_ATOMS: atom_id res chain seq x y z
N MET A 1 16.99 11.97 3.90
CA MET A 1 16.19 12.21 2.69
C MET A 1 14.76 11.86 3.05
N ILE A 2 13.82 12.78 2.86
CA ILE A 2 12.40 12.51 3.12
C ILE A 2 11.87 11.81 1.87
N TYR A 3 11.78 10.49 1.90
CA TYR A 3 11.17 9.72 0.81
C TYR A 3 9.69 10.07 0.80
N LYS A 4 9.22 10.65 -0.32
CA LYS A 4 7.78 10.76 -0.61
C LYS A 4 7.40 9.52 -1.39
N LEU A 5 6.75 8.55 -0.76
CA LEU A 5 6.41 7.27 -1.41
C LEU A 5 5.62 7.47 -2.71
N PHE A 6 4.77 8.50 -2.75
CA PHE A 6 3.96 8.83 -3.93
C PHE A 6 4.80 9.10 -5.20
N ASN A 7 6.01 9.64 -5.06
CA ASN A 7 6.90 9.89 -6.20
C ASN A 7 7.42 8.60 -6.86
N TYR A 8 7.25 7.47 -6.18
CA TYR A 8 7.67 6.17 -6.65
C TYR A 8 6.49 5.33 -7.18
N LEU A 9 5.27 5.88 -7.19
CA LEU A 9 4.10 5.22 -7.75
C LEU A 9 4.32 4.99 -9.25
N LYS A 10 4.40 3.71 -9.63
CA LYS A 10 4.72 3.25 -10.99
C LYS A 10 3.46 2.99 -11.80
N SER A 11 2.51 2.24 -11.24
CA SER A 11 1.27 1.86 -11.92
C SER A 11 0.12 1.68 -10.94
N VAL A 12 -1.09 1.93 -11.45
CA VAL A 12 -2.35 1.56 -10.80
C VAL A 12 -3.13 0.75 -11.82
N SER A 13 -3.55 -0.44 -11.43
CA SER A 13 -4.37 -1.33 -12.25
C SER A 13 -5.60 -1.78 -11.45
N ILE A 14 -6.63 -2.22 -12.16
CA ILE A 14 -7.87 -2.71 -11.55
C ILE A 14 -8.25 -4.05 -12.16
N GLU A 15 -8.83 -4.95 -11.37
CA GLU A 15 -9.49 -6.16 -11.88
C GLU A 15 -11.00 -5.97 -11.91
N SER A 16 -11.59 -6.24 -13.07
CA SER A 16 -13.04 -6.29 -13.28
C SER A 16 -13.43 -7.61 -13.95
N GLU A 17 -14.68 -7.74 -14.41
CA GLU A 17 -15.10 -8.89 -15.23
C GLU A 17 -14.29 -9.04 -16.52
N GLU A 18 -13.73 -7.95 -17.04
CA GLU A 18 -12.91 -7.93 -18.25
C GLU A 18 -11.43 -8.31 -17.99
N GLY A 19 -11.08 -8.60 -16.74
CA GLY A 19 -9.72 -8.90 -16.30
C GLY A 19 -8.99 -7.67 -15.75
N ILE A 20 -7.65 -7.78 -15.69
CA ILE A 20 -6.77 -6.75 -15.13
C ILE A 20 -6.46 -5.69 -16.20
N GLN A 21 -6.74 -4.43 -15.86
CA GLN A 21 -6.50 -3.28 -16.75
C GLN A 21 -5.66 -2.23 -16.03
N THR A 22 -4.56 -1.81 -16.66
CA THR A 22 -3.74 -0.70 -16.18
C THR A 22 -4.38 0.63 -16.55
N LEU A 23 -4.49 1.52 -15.58
CA LEU A 23 -5.11 2.83 -15.74
C LEU A 23 -4.11 3.86 -16.27
N THR A 24 -4.57 4.77 -17.12
CA THR A 24 -3.75 5.87 -17.64
C THR A 24 -3.70 7.00 -16.62
N HIS A 25 -2.49 7.51 -16.36
CA HIS A 25 -2.26 8.60 -15.41
C HIS A 25 -2.46 9.98 -16.06
N GLU A 26 -3.34 10.79 -15.49
CA GLU A 26 -3.60 12.18 -15.89
C GLU A 26 -3.80 13.09 -14.65
N GLY A 27 -2.76 13.84 -14.31
CA GLY A 27 -2.79 14.78 -13.18
C GLY A 27 -2.82 14.06 -11.83
N LYS A 28 -3.99 14.01 -11.18
CA LYS A 28 -4.22 13.23 -9.94
C LYS A 28 -5.11 12.01 -10.17
N TYR A 29 -5.47 11.76 -11.44
CA TYR A 29 -6.40 10.71 -11.82
C TYR A 29 -5.66 9.57 -12.50
N TYR A 30 -6.11 8.36 -12.21
CA TYR A 30 -5.76 7.13 -12.90
C TYR A 30 -7.06 6.61 -13.50
N GLN A 31 -7.17 6.58 -14.83
CA GLN A 31 -8.44 6.32 -15.50
C GLN A 31 -8.33 5.53 -16.81
N ASN A 32 -9.43 4.88 -17.14
CA ASN A 32 -9.75 4.32 -18.46
C ASN A 32 -11.21 4.69 -18.81
N ASP A 33 -11.78 4.08 -19.84
CA ASP A 33 -13.15 4.36 -20.29
C ASP A 33 -14.24 3.98 -19.26
N HIS A 34 -13.91 3.18 -18.24
CA HIS A 34 -14.89 2.61 -17.30
C HIS A 34 -14.69 3.04 -15.86
N VAL A 35 -13.46 3.41 -15.47
CA VAL A 35 -13.06 3.65 -14.08
C VAL A 35 -12.22 4.91 -14.01
N CYS A 36 -12.48 5.74 -13.01
CA CYS A 36 -11.66 6.88 -12.64
C CYS A 36 -11.34 6.81 -11.14
N LEU A 37 -10.04 6.67 -10.82
CA LEU A 37 -9.50 6.73 -9.47
C LEU A 37 -8.76 8.06 -9.28
N GLU A 38 -9.07 8.77 -8.20
CA GLU A 38 -8.25 9.88 -7.70
C GLU A 38 -7.19 9.32 -6.74
N VAL A 39 -5.92 9.57 -7.05
CA VAL A 39 -4.78 9.15 -6.21
C VAL A 39 -3.94 10.38 -5.87
N GLN A 40 -3.81 10.67 -4.57
CA GLN A 40 -3.07 11.85 -4.12
C GLN A 40 -2.42 11.66 -2.74
N GLU A 41 -1.30 12.33 -2.51
CA GLU A 41 -0.71 12.49 -1.18
C GLU A 41 -1.54 13.51 -0.38
N VAL A 42 -2.21 13.08 0.69
CA VAL A 42 -3.09 13.94 1.53
C VAL A 42 -2.38 14.48 2.76
N ASN A 43 -1.40 13.75 3.28
CA ASN A 43 -0.45 14.18 4.30
C ASN A 43 0.91 13.57 3.95
N HIS A 44 1.95 13.97 4.67
CA HIS A 44 3.29 13.43 4.45
C HIS A 44 3.29 11.90 4.51
N ASN A 45 3.56 11.25 3.37
CA ASN A 45 3.55 9.79 3.21
C ASN A 45 2.21 9.09 3.51
N GLU A 46 1.12 9.84 3.39
CA GLU A 46 -0.25 9.31 3.41
C GLU A 46 -0.85 9.48 2.01
N ILE A 47 -1.10 8.37 1.32
CA ILE A 47 -1.62 8.34 -0.04
C ILE A 47 -3.07 7.89 -0.01
N GLN A 48 -3.96 8.72 -0.52
CA GLN A 48 -5.37 8.43 -0.65
C GLN A 48 -5.66 7.85 -2.04
N PHE A 49 -6.40 6.74 -2.09
CA PHE A 49 -6.96 6.16 -3.31
C PHE A 49 -8.48 6.24 -3.22
N LYS A 50 -9.12 7.03 -4.10
CA LYS A 50 -10.57 7.26 -4.07
C LYS A 50 -11.17 6.92 -5.41
N VAL A 51 -12.19 6.06 -5.43
CA VAL A 51 -13.00 5.85 -6.64
C VAL A 51 -13.85 7.09 -6.86
N VAL A 52 -13.71 7.73 -8.02
CA VAL A 52 -14.49 8.91 -8.43
C VAL A 52 -15.67 8.50 -9.29
N ASN A 53 -15.43 7.61 -10.26
CA ASN A 53 -16.47 6.99 -11.07
C ASN A 53 -16.08 5.54 -11.40
N ALA A 54 -17.08 4.66 -11.52
CA ALA A 54 -16.92 3.30 -12.00
C ALA A 54 -18.23 2.84 -12.65
N ASP A 55 -18.17 2.55 -13.94
CA ASP A 55 -19.30 2.04 -14.73
C ASP A 55 -19.35 0.50 -14.73
N CYS A 56 -18.35 -0.15 -14.12
CA CYS A 56 -18.25 -1.59 -13.92
C CYS A 56 -17.97 -1.94 -12.45
N GLU A 57 -18.24 -3.18 -12.06
CA GLU A 57 -17.82 -3.70 -10.76
C GLU A 57 -16.31 -3.94 -10.79
N ILE A 58 -15.60 -3.30 -9.86
CA ILE A 58 -14.17 -3.50 -9.66
C ILE A 58 -13.98 -4.43 -8.47
N LYS A 59 -13.29 -5.55 -8.69
CA LYS A 59 -13.02 -6.57 -7.67
C LYS A 59 -11.81 -6.18 -6.82
N HIS A 60 -10.70 -5.85 -7.50
CA HIS A 60 -9.41 -5.56 -6.86
C HIS A 60 -8.74 -4.33 -7.48
N ILE A 61 -7.98 -3.62 -6.66
CA ILE A 61 -7.02 -2.60 -7.11
C ILE A 61 -5.61 -3.15 -6.88
N TYR A 62 -4.75 -2.98 -7.87
CA TYR A 62 -3.32 -3.23 -7.80
C TYR A 62 -2.56 -1.92 -7.90
N VAL A 63 -1.57 -1.75 -7.04
CA VAL A 63 -0.73 -0.56 -6.99
C VAL A 63 0.72 -1.02 -6.91
N ASP A 64 1.53 -0.55 -7.85
CA ASP A 64 2.95 -0.87 -7.89
C ASP A 64 3.76 0.40 -7.64
N PHE A 65 4.75 0.29 -6.76
CA PHE A 65 5.75 1.33 -6.55
C PHE A 65 7.12 0.79 -6.93
N ILE A 66 7.97 1.67 -7.48
CA ILE A 66 9.42 1.45 -7.43
C ILE A 66 9.81 1.48 -5.94
N ASN A 67 10.58 0.50 -5.46
CA ASN A 67 10.95 0.46 -4.06
C ASN A 67 11.95 1.57 -3.72
N PRO A 68 11.59 2.56 -2.87
CA PRO A 68 12.52 3.61 -2.47
C PRO A 68 13.47 3.17 -1.34
N ILE A 69 13.27 1.98 -0.77
CA ILE A 69 14.01 1.46 0.37
C ILE A 69 15.30 0.82 -0.14
N GLU A 70 16.42 1.51 0.08
CA GLU A 70 17.73 0.97 -0.27
C GLU A 70 18.14 -0.16 0.68
N ASN A 71 18.81 -1.18 0.13
CA ASN A 71 19.37 -2.32 0.86
C ASN A 71 18.34 -3.05 1.74
N VAL A 72 17.18 -3.39 1.16
CA VAL A 72 16.21 -4.28 1.82
C VAL A 72 16.88 -5.60 2.16
N LYS A 73 16.69 -6.05 3.41
CA LYS A 73 17.30 -7.29 3.93
C LYS A 73 16.28 -8.38 4.22
N ALA A 74 15.14 -7.98 4.74
CA ALA A 74 14.14 -8.88 5.30
C ALA A 74 12.81 -8.14 5.47
N THR A 75 11.72 -8.89 5.53
CA THR A 75 10.47 -8.42 6.12
C THR A 75 10.47 -8.76 7.61
N LEU A 76 9.58 -8.15 8.40
CA LEU A 76 9.41 -8.49 9.81
C LEU A 76 8.01 -9.07 10.04
N ASP A 77 7.94 -10.12 10.87
CA ASP A 77 6.67 -10.62 11.39
C ASP A 77 6.07 -9.63 12.42
N ASP A 78 4.85 -9.90 12.89
CA ASP A 78 4.17 -9.10 13.93
C ASP A 78 4.94 -9.03 15.27
N ASN A 79 5.95 -9.89 15.47
CA ASN A 79 6.78 -9.89 16.65
C ASN A 79 8.08 -9.08 16.45
N GLY A 80 8.38 -8.64 15.22
CA GLY A 80 9.63 -8.00 14.84
C GLY A 80 10.76 -8.96 14.49
N ASN A 81 10.46 -10.25 14.27
CA ASN A 81 11.45 -11.24 13.82
C ASN A 81 11.67 -11.11 12.31
N LEU A 82 12.92 -11.31 11.88
CA LEU A 82 13.29 -11.30 10.47
C LEU A 82 12.68 -12.49 9.73
N LEU A 83 11.96 -12.19 8.66
CA LEU A 83 11.50 -13.13 7.66
C LEU A 83 12.29 -12.89 6.37
N PRO A 84 12.69 -13.96 5.65
CA PRO A 84 13.32 -13.80 4.34
C PRO A 84 12.38 -13.07 3.40
N ILE A 85 12.93 -12.29 2.48
CA ILE A 85 12.15 -11.73 1.38
C ILE A 85 11.71 -12.91 0.51
N SER A 86 10.41 -13.10 0.39
CA SER A 86 9.76 -14.20 -0.29
C SER A 86 8.75 -13.61 -1.27
N ASP A 87 8.70 -14.14 -2.49
CA ASP A 87 7.71 -13.74 -3.49
C ASP A 87 6.27 -14.10 -3.05
N ASP A 88 6.15 -15.06 -2.12
CA ASP A 88 4.86 -15.65 -1.71
C ASP A 88 4.41 -15.19 -0.31
N ASP A 89 5.18 -14.36 0.39
CA ASP A 89 4.82 -13.89 1.74
C ASP A 89 3.83 -12.72 1.65
N ILE A 90 2.57 -13.07 1.43
CA ILE A 90 1.45 -12.14 1.48
C ILE A 90 1.25 -11.69 2.93
N LEU A 91 1.70 -10.48 3.24
CA LEU A 91 1.44 -9.85 4.54
C LEU A 91 0.09 -9.12 4.48
N GLN A 92 -0.81 -9.51 5.40
CA GLN A 92 -2.14 -8.93 5.48
C GLN A 92 -2.13 -7.58 6.20
N ASN A 93 -2.74 -6.57 5.59
CA ASN A 93 -3.07 -5.24 6.13
C ASN A 93 -1.89 -4.31 6.48
N GLN A 94 -0.74 -4.85 6.84
CA GLN A 94 0.48 -4.11 7.13
C GLN A 94 1.73 -4.93 6.80
N CYS A 95 2.81 -4.26 6.45
CA CYS A 95 4.11 -4.85 6.21
C CYS A 95 5.20 -4.01 6.87
N TYR A 96 6.19 -4.67 7.46
CA TYR A 96 7.38 -4.03 8.00
C TYR A 96 8.61 -4.53 7.23
N VAL A 97 9.42 -3.60 6.74
CA VAL A 97 10.57 -3.86 5.88
C VAL A 97 11.83 -3.42 6.60
N TYR A 98 12.77 -4.33 6.78
CA TYR A 98 14.06 -4.05 7.42
C TYR A 98 15.16 -3.77 6.39
N SER A 99 15.93 -2.72 6.64
CA SER A 99 17.04 -2.26 5.79
C SER A 99 18.26 -1.82 6.62
N ASP A 100 19.36 -1.45 5.97
CA ASP A 100 20.50 -0.78 6.61
C ASP A 100 20.13 0.53 7.33
N TRP A 101 19.10 1.21 6.85
CA TRP A 101 18.75 2.57 7.26
C TRP A 101 17.64 2.63 8.30
N GLY A 102 17.07 1.49 8.70
CA GLY A 102 15.96 1.37 9.62
C GLY A 102 14.87 0.41 9.15
N THR A 103 13.76 0.42 9.87
CA THR A 103 12.55 -0.34 9.56
C THR A 103 11.50 0.58 8.95
N TYR A 104 10.93 0.20 7.82
CA TYR A 104 9.83 0.93 7.18
C TYR A 104 8.53 0.18 7.43
N ALA A 105 7.46 0.91 7.71
CA ALA A 105 6.13 0.36 7.90
C ALA A 105 5.21 0.84 6.78
N LEU A 106 4.49 -0.10 6.18
CA LEU A 106 3.46 0.12 5.19
C LEU A 106 2.15 -0.46 5.71
N GLY A 107 1.05 0.23 5.50
CA GLY A 107 -0.26 -0.28 5.91
C GLY A 107 -1.40 0.52 5.31
N ILE A 108 -2.55 -0.12 5.16
CA ILE A 108 -3.79 0.56 4.77
C ILE A 108 -4.69 0.72 5.98
N GLU A 109 -5.34 1.87 6.09
CA GLU A 109 -6.33 2.13 7.13
C GLU A 109 -7.40 1.04 7.23
N ASN A 110 -7.60 0.54 8.44
CA ASN A 110 -8.67 -0.34 8.90
C ASN A 110 -10.03 0.36 8.78
N GLY A 111 -10.60 0.31 7.57
CA GLY A 111 -11.95 0.78 7.29
C GLY A 111 -12.78 -0.21 6.48
N TYR A 112 -12.19 -1.35 6.13
CA TYR A 112 -12.73 -2.25 5.11
C TYR A 112 -12.44 -3.69 5.56
N ASP A 113 -13.48 -4.49 5.81
CA ASP A 113 -13.40 -5.88 6.32
C ASP A 113 -12.64 -6.86 5.40
N LYS A 114 -12.04 -6.38 4.31
CA LYS A 114 -11.32 -7.17 3.32
C LYS A 114 -9.80 -6.97 3.47
N GLY A 115 -9.06 -8.06 3.29
CA GLY A 115 -7.61 -8.08 3.46
C GLY A 115 -6.89 -7.28 2.38
N VAL A 116 -5.83 -6.60 2.79
CA VAL A 116 -4.87 -5.96 1.88
C VAL A 116 -3.62 -6.81 1.84
N ASN A 117 -3.06 -7.03 0.65
CA ASN A 117 -1.88 -7.85 0.46
C ASN A 117 -0.70 -6.96 0.06
N PHE A 118 0.40 -7.09 0.81
CA PHE A 118 1.68 -6.46 0.49
C PHE A 118 2.68 -7.52 0.06
N GLN A 119 3.36 -7.28 -1.05
CA GLN A 119 4.54 -8.00 -1.49
C GLN A 119 5.67 -6.98 -1.72
N VAL A 120 6.82 -7.20 -1.10
CA VAL A 120 7.95 -6.26 -1.15
C VAL A 120 9.19 -7.02 -1.59
N ASP A 121 9.74 -6.63 -2.73
CA ASP A 121 11.03 -7.09 -3.19
C ASP A 121 12.04 -5.92 -3.25
N PRO A 122 13.33 -6.17 -3.51
CA PRO A 122 14.34 -5.10 -3.54
C PRO A 122 14.09 -3.98 -4.56
N ASN A 123 13.31 -4.23 -5.62
CA ASN A 123 13.07 -3.30 -6.73
C ASN A 123 11.66 -2.71 -6.68
N GLU A 124 10.66 -3.47 -6.25
CA GLU A 124 9.26 -3.05 -6.30
C GLU A 124 8.51 -3.34 -4.99
N ILE A 125 7.47 -2.55 -4.76
CA ILE A 125 6.47 -2.77 -3.72
C ILE A 125 5.14 -2.94 -4.44
N HIS A 126 4.55 -4.12 -4.28
CA HIS A 126 3.26 -4.48 -4.84
C HIS A 126 2.22 -4.48 -3.72
N LEU A 127 1.11 -3.82 -3.99
CA LEU A 127 -0.02 -3.69 -3.10
C LEU A 127 -1.27 -4.12 -3.85
N SER A 128 -2.05 -5.04 -3.29
CA SER A 128 -3.39 -5.35 -3.80
C SER A 128 -4.42 -5.31 -2.69
N PHE A 129 -5.61 -4.81 -3.00
CA PHE A 129 -6.71 -4.76 -2.06
C PHE A 129 -8.05 -4.79 -2.78
N ASP A 130 -9.00 -5.45 -2.12
CA ASP A 130 -10.36 -5.58 -2.62
C ASP A 130 -11.13 -4.29 -2.41
N LEU A 131 -12.05 -4.01 -3.33
CA LEU A 131 -13.02 -2.95 -3.11
C LEU A 131 -14.19 -3.47 -2.26
N ASN A 132 -14.55 -2.72 -1.22
CA ASN A 132 -15.80 -2.93 -0.51
C ASN A 132 -16.99 -2.49 -1.38
N GLU A 133 -18.17 -3.08 -1.14
CA GLU A 133 -19.44 -2.79 -1.83
C GLU A 133 -19.97 -1.34 -1.64
N SER A 134 -19.18 -0.46 -1.03
CA SER A 134 -19.49 0.97 -0.98
C SER A 134 -19.49 1.55 -2.39
N LYS A 135 -20.41 2.49 -2.66
CA LYS A 135 -20.51 3.12 -3.99
C LYS A 135 -19.30 3.97 -4.36
N LEU A 136 -18.53 4.47 -3.39
CA LEU A 136 -17.35 5.34 -3.61
C LEU A 136 -16.30 5.11 -2.52
N PRO A 137 -15.61 3.96 -2.54
CA PRO A 137 -14.65 3.63 -1.50
C PRO A 137 -13.39 4.52 -1.58
N CYS A 138 -12.78 4.72 -0.41
CA CYS A 138 -11.67 5.65 -0.22
C CYS A 138 -10.63 5.07 0.75
N TYR A 139 -9.49 4.65 0.23
CA TYR A 139 -8.44 4.00 0.99
C TYR A 139 -7.32 4.97 1.31
N ARG A 140 -6.65 4.76 2.45
CA ARG A 140 -5.47 5.52 2.83
C ARG A 140 -4.33 4.56 3.11
N LEU A 141 -3.28 4.66 2.30
CA LEU A 141 -2.00 3.99 2.49
C LEU A 141 -1.09 4.90 3.31
N LEU A 142 -0.56 4.37 4.41
CA LEU A 142 0.40 5.03 5.29
C LEU A 142 1.78 4.40 5.10
N PHE A 143 2.81 5.25 4.96
CA PHE A 143 4.21 4.86 4.88
C PHE A 143 5.06 5.61 5.91
N GLU A 144 5.60 4.90 6.89
CA GLU A 144 6.43 5.50 7.95
C GLU A 144 7.79 4.82 8.07
N LYS A 145 8.79 5.57 8.54
CA LYS A 145 10.14 5.06 8.81
C LYS A 145 10.44 5.12 10.31
N TYR A 146 10.97 4.03 10.83
CA TYR A 146 11.39 3.86 12.22
C TYR A 146 12.85 3.40 12.30
N LEU A 147 13.51 3.69 13.43
CA LEU A 147 14.89 3.24 13.66
C LEU A 147 14.95 1.77 14.10
N SER A 148 13.95 1.33 14.87
CA SER A 148 13.84 -0.03 15.38
C SER A 148 12.39 -0.38 15.64
N VAL A 149 12.00 -1.62 15.36
CA VAL A 149 10.65 -2.15 15.61
C VAL A 149 10.77 -3.45 16.40
N TYR A 150 9.95 -3.59 17.44
CA TYR A 150 9.74 -4.82 18.20
C TYR A 150 8.28 -4.88 18.67
N LYS A 151 7.81 -6.09 18.98
CA LYS A 151 6.44 -6.29 19.46
C LYS A 151 6.11 -5.38 20.65
N GLY A 152 5.04 -4.60 20.53
CA GLY A 152 4.55 -3.72 21.60
C GLY A 152 5.35 -2.43 21.79
N SER A 153 6.27 -2.09 20.89
CA SER A 153 6.85 -0.75 20.87
C SER A 153 5.74 0.32 20.72
N GLU A 154 5.90 1.45 21.40
CA GLU A 154 4.96 2.58 21.32
C GLU A 154 4.74 3.04 19.86
N ILE A 155 5.81 2.93 19.06
CA ILE A 155 5.81 3.25 17.64
C ILE A 155 4.84 2.35 16.85
N VAL A 156 4.89 1.03 17.07
CA VAL A 156 3.94 0.10 16.42
C VAL A 156 2.51 0.39 16.85
N ASN A 157 2.29 0.70 18.14
CA ASN A 157 0.96 1.04 18.62
C ASN A 157 0.45 2.34 18.00
N ARG A 158 1.32 3.35 17.83
CA ARG A 158 0.98 4.60 17.15
C ARG A 158 0.62 4.35 15.68
N PHE A 159 1.42 3.55 14.98
CA PHE A 159 1.15 3.18 13.59
C PHE A 159 -0.19 2.47 13.44
N LYS A 160 -0.43 1.46 14.28
CA LYS A 160 -1.72 0.75 14.35
C LYS A 160 -2.87 1.69 14.64
N HIS A 161 -2.70 2.62 15.57
CA HIS A 161 -3.72 3.62 15.88
C HIS A 161 -4.01 4.56 14.68
N GLN A 162 -2.98 4.98 13.93
CA GLN A 162 -3.17 5.77 12.70
C GLN A 162 -3.89 4.97 11.62
N LEU A 163 -3.66 3.66 11.57
CA LEU A 163 -4.40 2.74 10.73
C LEU A 163 -5.80 2.41 11.28
N GLY A 164 -6.18 2.78 12.50
CA GLY A 164 -7.47 2.41 13.08
C GLY A 164 -7.57 0.97 13.62
N TYR A 165 -6.45 0.33 13.95
CA TYR A 165 -6.36 -0.97 14.66
C TYR A 165 -6.23 -0.81 16.19
#